data_AF-A0A7X6U7L5-F1
#
_entry.id   AF-A0A7X6U7L5-F1
#
_cell.length_a   1.000
_cell.length_b   1.000
_cell.length_c   1.000
_cell.angle_alpha   90.00
_cell.angle_beta   90.00
_cell.angle_gamma   90.00
#
_symmetry.space_group_name_H-M   'P 1'
#
loop_
_entity.id
_entity.type
_entity.pdbx_description
1 polymer ?
#
loop_
_entity_poly.entity_id
_entity_poly.type
_entity_poly.pdbx_seq_one_letter_code
_entity_poly.pdbx_strand_id
1 'polypeptide(L)'
;YFVSQTATQVVDGVPQDRITPDGRRMADLQDKRPCELEMLATGIGQPTLAAWTVRFLLLCVRSLIHMAAILTDTGRMAAIRGTAAAIAGAVAALSMGTVVLEPESITYLIVAGQALAAGIHESSRLIDGYGVRFWPGKGEIRFQLWYTDYIRLVLYLVPRATLVERCAKRLEHLFGNTLYTRCLVRTRYAGRDLALSGGYDG
;
A
#
# COMPACT_ATOMS: atom_id res chain seq x y z
N TYR A 1 16.74 -2.75 -8.35
CA TYR A 1 15.69 -1.95 -7.67
C TYR A 1 14.37 -2.15 -8.43
N PHE A 2 13.24 -2.26 -7.71
CA PHE A 2 11.90 -2.42 -8.27
C PHE A 2 11.08 -1.15 -8.08
N VAL A 3 10.34 -0.73 -9.10
CA VAL A 3 9.62 0.56 -9.11
C VAL A 3 8.21 0.40 -8.56
N SER A 4 7.72 1.39 -7.78
CA SER A 4 6.32 1.50 -7.34
C SER A 4 5.52 2.46 -8.23
N GLN A 5 4.21 2.41 -8.13
CA GLN A 5 3.28 3.36 -8.74
C GLN A 5 3.56 4.82 -8.34
N THR A 6 4.07 5.05 -7.13
CA THR A 6 4.45 6.40 -6.66
C THR A 6 5.96 6.63 -6.80
N ALA A 7 6.37 7.50 -7.73
CA ALA A 7 7.76 7.93 -7.88
C ALA A 7 8.16 9.09 -6.96
N THR A 8 7.19 9.83 -6.44
CA THR A 8 7.39 11.02 -5.60
C THR A 8 6.74 10.81 -4.24
N GLN A 9 7.25 11.50 -3.23
CA GLN A 9 6.66 11.60 -1.90
C GLN A 9 6.53 13.06 -1.52
N VAL A 10 5.37 13.47 -1.02
CA VAL A 10 5.19 14.80 -0.47
C VAL A 10 5.52 14.74 1.02
N VAL A 11 6.57 15.46 1.42
CA VAL A 11 7.05 15.57 2.80
C VAL A 11 6.97 17.05 3.19
N ASP A 12 6.21 17.36 4.24
CA ASP A 12 5.99 18.74 4.71
C ASP A 12 5.52 19.72 3.61
N GLY A 13 4.70 19.21 2.68
CA GLY A 13 4.18 19.98 1.55
C GLY A 13 5.13 20.12 0.37
N VAL A 14 6.36 19.62 0.48
CA VAL A 14 7.36 19.66 -0.58
C VAL A 14 7.38 18.31 -1.31
N PRO A 15 7.19 18.27 -2.63
CA PRO A 15 7.39 17.05 -3.40
C PRO A 15 8.88 16.70 -3.44
N GLN A 16 9.19 15.47 -3.03
CA GLN A 16 10.53 14.90 -3.07
C GLN A 16 10.55 13.73 -4.04
N ASP A 17 11.40 13.82 -5.05
CA ASP A 17 11.67 12.72 -5.97
C ASP A 17 12.38 11.60 -5.21
N ARG A 18 11.90 10.36 -5.38
CA ARG A 18 12.60 9.21 -4.83
C ARG A 18 13.79 8.88 -5.74
N ILE A 19 14.94 8.66 -5.11
CA ILE A 19 16.18 8.33 -5.80
C ILE A 19 16.58 6.90 -5.44
N THR A 20 17.02 6.16 -6.44
CA THR A 20 17.61 4.82 -6.26
C THR A 20 18.97 4.95 -5.56
N PRO A 21 19.48 3.89 -4.89
CA PRO A 21 20.83 3.92 -4.30
C PRO A 21 21.95 4.28 -5.29
N ASP A 22 21.74 4.01 -6.58
CA ASP A 22 22.64 4.35 -7.68
C ASP A 22 22.41 5.74 -8.29
N GLY A 23 21.56 6.59 -7.68
CA GLY A 23 21.41 8.00 -8.03
C GLY A 23 20.38 8.30 -9.13
N ARG A 24 19.75 7.28 -9.73
CA ARG A 24 18.68 7.47 -10.74
C ARG A 24 17.35 7.82 -10.08
N ARG A 25 16.55 8.70 -10.70
CA ARG A 25 15.20 9.03 -10.22
C ARG A 25 14.24 7.87 -10.49
N MET A 26 13.29 7.65 -9.58
CA MET A 26 12.27 6.61 -9.76
C MET A 26 11.35 6.89 -10.94
N ALA A 27 11.06 8.17 -11.21
CA ALA A 27 10.20 8.59 -12.32
C ALA A 27 10.73 8.08 -13.67
N ASP A 28 12.03 8.25 -13.92
CA ASP A 28 12.70 7.80 -15.15
C ASP A 28 12.62 6.28 -15.36
N LEU A 29 12.54 5.52 -14.26
CA LEU A 29 12.41 4.07 -14.30
C LEU A 29 10.95 3.62 -14.47
N GLN A 30 10.00 4.41 -13.97
CA GLN A 30 8.58 4.07 -13.98
C GLN A 30 8.01 4.00 -15.40
N ASP A 31 8.49 4.85 -16.31
CA ASP A 31 8.07 4.83 -17.72
C ASP A 31 8.36 3.50 -18.41
N LYS A 32 9.50 2.89 -18.08
CA LYS A 32 9.94 1.62 -18.70
C LYS A 32 9.51 0.40 -17.91
N ARG A 33 9.34 0.54 -16.59
CA ARG A 33 9.13 -0.56 -15.64
C ARG A 33 8.05 -0.18 -14.63
N PRO A 34 6.79 -0.01 -15.06
CA PRO A 34 5.74 0.47 -14.18
C PRO A 34 5.33 -0.60 -13.16
N CYS A 35 5.09 -0.15 -11.92
CA CYS A 35 4.40 -0.89 -10.86
C CYS A 35 4.98 -2.27 -10.51
N GLU A 36 6.30 -2.47 -10.63
CA GLU A 36 6.91 -3.77 -10.36
C GLU A 36 6.73 -4.21 -8.90
N LEU A 37 6.76 -3.29 -7.95
CA LEU A 37 6.57 -3.62 -6.54
C LEU A 37 5.17 -4.17 -6.25
N GLU A 38 4.16 -3.61 -6.90
CA GLU A 38 2.76 -4.03 -6.80
C GLU A 38 2.58 -5.41 -7.43
N MET A 39 3.27 -5.67 -8.53
CA MET A 39 3.28 -6.98 -9.19
C MET A 39 4.00 -8.04 -8.36
N LEU A 40 5.08 -7.67 -7.67
CA LEU A 40 5.75 -8.56 -6.72
C LEU A 40 4.86 -8.85 -5.51
N ALA A 41 4.18 -7.83 -4.98
CA ALA A 41 3.28 -7.95 -3.85
C ALA A 41 2.08 -8.84 -4.16
N THR A 42 1.43 -8.63 -5.31
CA THR A 42 0.19 -9.32 -5.69
C THR A 42 0.43 -10.63 -6.46
N GLY A 43 1.56 -10.75 -7.16
CA GLY A 43 1.82 -11.82 -8.11
C GLY A 43 1.16 -11.62 -9.48
N ILE A 44 0.52 -10.47 -9.71
CA ILE A 44 -0.19 -10.17 -10.94
C ILE A 44 0.80 -9.67 -11.99
N GLY A 45 0.82 -10.32 -13.17
CA GLY A 45 1.72 -10.01 -14.29
C GLY A 45 1.35 -8.78 -15.11
N GLN A 46 0.22 -8.13 -14.84
CA GLN A 46 -0.21 -6.88 -15.49
C GLN A 46 -0.02 -5.68 -14.54
N PRO A 47 0.76 -4.64 -14.92
CA PRO A 47 1.09 -3.52 -14.03
C PRO A 47 -0.13 -2.75 -13.51
N THR A 48 -1.07 -2.42 -14.40
CA THR A 48 -2.26 -1.63 -14.07
C THR A 48 -3.18 -2.39 -13.12
N LEU A 49 -3.40 -3.68 -13.36
CA LEU A 49 -4.22 -4.53 -12.50
C LEU A 49 -3.57 -4.72 -11.13
N ALA A 50 -2.26 -4.96 -11.08
CA ALA A 50 -1.52 -5.07 -9.82
C ALA A 50 -1.64 -3.79 -8.97
N ALA A 51 -1.46 -2.63 -9.59
CA ALA A 51 -1.62 -1.33 -8.95
C ALA A 51 -3.04 -1.11 -8.42
N TRP A 52 -4.05 -1.46 -9.22
CA TRP A 52 -5.46 -1.41 -8.78
C TRP A 52 -5.75 -2.34 -7.60
N THR A 53 -5.21 -3.56 -7.61
CA THR A 53 -5.38 -4.51 -6.50
C THR A 53 -4.74 -3.98 -5.22
N VAL A 54 -3.53 -3.41 -5.28
CA VAL A 54 -2.89 -2.78 -4.13
C VAL A 54 -3.71 -1.58 -3.65
N ARG A 55 -4.20 -0.73 -4.56
CA ARG A 55 -5.07 0.40 -4.21
C ARG A 55 -6.35 -0.05 -3.52
N PHE A 56 -6.98 -1.13 -3.99
CA PHE A 56 -8.17 -1.69 -3.36
C PHE A 56 -7.86 -2.23 -1.96
N LEU A 57 -6.73 -2.91 -1.79
CA LEU A 57 -6.28 -3.38 -0.47
C LEU A 57 -6.03 -2.21 0.48
N LEU A 58 -5.40 -1.12 0.00
CA LEU A 58 -5.21 0.11 0.78
C LEU A 58 -6.55 0.72 1.19
N LEU A 59 -7.50 0.82 0.27
CA LEU A 59 -8.85 1.28 0.55
C LEU A 59 -9.47 0.48 1.70
N CYS A 60 -9.47 -0.86 1.60
CA CYS A 60 -10.03 -1.72 2.64
C CYS A 60 -9.34 -1.52 4.00
N VAL A 61 -8.00 -1.55 4.03
CA VAL A 61 -7.23 -1.38 5.27
C VAL A 61 -7.49 0.00 5.90
N ARG A 62 -7.47 1.07 5.11
CA ARG A 62 -7.72 2.43 5.62
C ARG A 62 -9.16 2.59 6.10
N SER A 63 -10.13 2.03 5.39
CA SER A 63 -11.53 2.03 5.83
C SER A 63 -11.71 1.28 7.15
N LEU A 64 -11.08 0.11 7.33
CA LEU A 64 -11.14 -0.62 8.60
C LEU A 64 -10.51 0.16 9.76
N ILE A 65 -9.37 0.82 9.51
CA ILE A 65 -8.72 1.66 10.52
C ILE A 65 -9.61 2.83 10.92
N HIS A 66 -10.23 3.53 9.96
CA HIS A 66 -11.19 4.60 10.25
C HIS A 66 -12.42 4.10 10.99
N MET A 67 -12.94 2.94 10.61
CA MET A 67 -14.07 2.32 11.28
C MET A 67 -13.73 2.03 12.75
N ALA A 68 -12.58 1.40 13.01
CA ALA A 68 -12.10 1.15 14.36
C ALA A 68 -11.97 2.46 15.17
N ALA A 69 -11.34 3.48 14.58
CA ALA A 69 -11.18 4.77 15.24
C ALA A 69 -12.52 5.44 15.59
N ILE A 70 -13.51 5.38 14.69
CA ILE A 70 -14.86 5.88 14.95
C ILE A 70 -15.51 5.11 16.10
N LEU A 71 -15.48 3.79 16.06
CA LEU A 71 -16.10 2.93 17.08
C LEU A 71 -15.47 3.13 18.47
N THR A 72 -14.18 3.44 18.53
CA THR A 72 -13.48 3.72 19.80
C THR A 72 -13.70 5.12 20.36
N ASP A 73 -14.17 6.08 19.54
CA ASP A 73 -14.42 7.45 20.00
C ASP A 73 -15.87 7.58 20.52
N THR A 74 -16.03 7.55 21.85
CA THR A 74 -17.34 7.62 22.51
C THR A 74 -18.10 8.92 22.19
N GLY A 75 -17.40 10.04 22.04
CA GLY A 75 -18.01 11.31 21.68
C GLY A 75 -18.54 11.30 20.25
N ARG A 76 -17.76 10.75 19.32
CA ARG A 76 -18.18 10.60 17.92
C ARG A 76 -19.33 9.60 17.78
N MET A 77 -19.28 8.48 18.51
CA MET A 77 -20.36 7.49 18.52
C MET A 77 -21.65 8.05 19.11
N ALA A 78 -21.59 8.88 20.15
CA ALA A 78 -22.78 9.54 20.70
C ALA A 78 -23.44 10.47 19.67
N ALA A 79 -22.63 11.26 18.93
CA ALA A 79 -23.14 12.11 17.86
C ALA A 79 -23.80 11.30 16.74
N ILE A 80 -23.18 10.19 16.31
CA ILE A 80 -23.72 9.32 15.25
C ILE A 80 -25.01 8.61 15.72
N ARG A 81 -25.07 8.16 16.97
CA ARG A 81 -26.31 7.58 17.53
C ARG A 81 -27.45 8.61 17.56
N GLY A 82 -27.13 9.86 17.88
CA GLY A 82 -28.09 10.96 17.83
C GLY A 82 -28.63 11.20 16.41
N THR A 83 -27.77 11.21 15.40
CA THR A 83 -28.21 11.35 14.00
C THR A 83 -29.01 10.13 13.52
N ALA A 84 -28.62 8.92 13.93
CA ALA A 84 -29.33 7.69 13.59
C ALA A 84 -30.74 7.64 14.21
N ALA A 85 -30.90 8.05 15.47
CA ALA A 85 -32.20 8.17 16.12
C ALA A 85 -33.10 9.21 15.43
N ALA A 86 -32.53 10.34 15.00
CA ALA A 86 -33.26 11.35 14.25
C ALA A 86 -33.76 10.81 12.89
N ILE A 87 -32.92 10.08 12.16
CA ILE A 87 -33.30 9.46 10.88
C ILE A 87 -34.39 8.39 11.10
N ALA A 88 -34.20 7.50 12.08
CA ALA A 88 -35.19 6.47 12.42
C ALA A 88 -36.56 7.10 12.77
N GLY A 89 -36.55 8.14 13.61
CA GLY A 89 -37.75 8.87 13.99
C GLY A 89 -38.44 9.56 12.79
N ALA A 90 -37.66 10.17 11.90
CA ALA A 90 -38.19 10.79 10.69
C ALA A 90 -38.84 9.78 9.74
N VAL A 91 -38.20 8.61 9.53
CA VAL A 91 -38.76 7.54 8.69
C VAL A 91 -40.03 6.95 9.30
N ALA A 92 -40.06 6.74 10.62
CA ALA A 92 -41.26 6.29 11.32
C ALA A 92 -42.41 7.30 11.18
N ALA A 93 -42.13 8.60 11.31
CA ALA A 93 -43.14 9.64 11.14
C ALA A 93 -43.68 9.71 9.69
N LEU A 94 -42.79 9.67 8.68
CA LEU A 94 -43.18 9.71 7.27
C LEU A 94 -43.94 8.46 6.81
N SER A 95 -43.60 7.31 7.37
CA SER A 95 -44.26 6.04 7.06
C SER A 95 -45.55 5.81 7.86
N MET A 96 -46.00 6.79 8.66
CA MET A 96 -47.11 6.64 9.61
C MET A 96 -46.94 5.39 10.51
N GLY A 97 -45.70 5.08 10.88
CA GLY A 97 -45.35 3.93 11.73
C GLY A 97 -45.32 2.57 11.01
N THR A 98 -45.53 2.52 9.70
CA THR A 98 -45.46 1.25 8.94
C THR A 98 -44.05 0.73 8.75
N VAL A 99 -43.04 1.62 8.77
CA VAL A 99 -41.62 1.26 8.69
C VAL A 99 -40.94 1.63 10.00
N VAL A 100 -40.53 0.61 10.75
CA VAL A 100 -39.74 0.77 11.98
C VAL A 100 -38.30 0.37 11.68
N LEU A 101 -37.41 1.36 11.65
CA LEU A 101 -35.97 1.13 11.53
C LEU A 101 -35.34 1.20 12.92
N GLU A 102 -34.51 0.21 13.23
CA GLU A 102 -33.73 0.22 14.45
C GLU A 102 -32.61 1.29 14.35
N PRO A 103 -32.52 2.24 15.30
CA PRO A 103 -31.47 3.27 15.28
C PRO A 103 -30.05 2.70 15.31
N GLU A 104 -29.86 1.52 15.90
CA GLU A 104 -28.57 0.84 15.96
C GLU A 104 -28.10 0.38 14.58
N SER A 105 -28.99 -0.19 13.76
CA SER A 105 -28.67 -0.56 12.38
C SER A 105 -28.24 0.65 11.54
N ILE A 106 -28.95 1.77 11.67
CA ILE A 106 -28.60 3.03 10.98
C ILE A 106 -27.24 3.56 11.47
N THR A 107 -26.95 3.45 12.77
CA THR A 107 -25.67 3.86 13.36
C THR A 107 -24.50 3.17 12.65
N TYR A 108 -24.53 1.84 12.52
CA TYR A 108 -23.45 1.11 11.87
C TYR A 108 -23.34 1.38 10.36
N LEU A 109 -24.46 1.64 9.67
CA LEU A 109 -24.44 2.08 8.28
C LEU A 109 -23.75 3.44 8.12
N ILE A 110 -24.03 4.40 9.00
CA ILE A 110 -23.36 5.71 9.00
C ILE A 110 -21.87 5.53 9.27
N VAL A 111 -21.50 4.71 10.27
CA VAL A 111 -20.10 4.42 10.60
C VAL A 111 -19.37 3.82 9.40
N ALA A 112 -19.93 2.79 8.77
CA ALA A 112 -19.35 2.14 7.60
C ALA A 112 -19.21 3.12 6.42
N GLY A 113 -20.22 3.95 6.17
CA GLY A 113 -20.18 4.96 5.11
C GLY A 113 -19.10 6.02 5.34
N GLN A 114 -18.99 6.55 6.57
CA GLN A 114 -17.95 7.51 6.92
C GLN A 114 -16.54 6.90 6.83
N ALA A 115 -16.38 5.67 7.30
CA ALA A 115 -15.12 4.95 7.24
C ALA A 115 -14.69 4.64 5.79
N LEU A 116 -15.64 4.25 4.95
CA LEU A 116 -15.39 4.03 3.52
C LEU A 116 -14.97 5.32 2.82
N ALA A 117 -15.73 6.41 3.00
CA ALA A 117 -15.41 7.70 2.41
C ALA A 117 -14.01 8.20 2.82
N ALA A 118 -13.66 8.04 4.10
CA ALA A 118 -12.34 8.39 4.59
C ALA A 118 -11.23 7.50 3.98
N GLY A 119 -11.47 6.20 3.85
CA GLY A 119 -10.56 5.27 3.18
C GLY A 119 -10.35 5.60 1.68
N ILE A 120 -11.41 5.99 0.97
CA ILE A 120 -11.32 6.45 -0.43
C ILE A 120 -10.42 7.69 -0.50
N HIS A 121 -10.68 8.69 0.34
CA HIS A 121 -9.91 9.94 0.35
C HIS A 121 -8.43 9.69 0.65
N GLU A 122 -8.11 8.91 1.68
CA GLU A 122 -6.72 8.63 2.05
C GLU A 122 -6.00 7.72 1.07
N SER A 123 -6.69 6.74 0.49
CA SER A 123 -6.11 5.91 -0.57
C SER A 123 -5.74 6.77 -1.78
N SER A 124 -6.57 7.75 -2.16
CA SER A 124 -6.24 8.71 -3.23
C SER A 124 -5.00 9.51 -2.87
N ARG A 125 -4.97 10.08 -1.66
CA ARG A 125 -3.82 10.86 -1.18
C ARG A 125 -2.51 10.06 -1.19
N LEU A 126 -2.56 8.79 -0.82
CA LEU A 126 -1.41 7.89 -0.87
C LEU A 126 -0.90 7.72 -2.31
N ILE A 127 -1.81 7.52 -3.28
CA ILE A 127 -1.46 7.42 -4.70
C ILE A 127 -0.87 8.73 -5.23
N ASP A 128 -1.36 9.86 -4.74
CA ASP A 128 -0.83 11.19 -5.08
C ASP A 128 0.50 11.51 -4.37
N GLY A 129 1.07 10.55 -3.62
CA GLY A 129 2.37 10.66 -2.97
C GLY A 129 2.34 11.30 -1.57
N TYR A 130 1.18 11.67 -1.05
CA TYR A 130 1.06 12.25 0.28
C TYR A 130 1.13 11.18 1.38
N GLY A 131 1.74 11.54 2.51
CA GLY A 131 1.65 10.77 3.74
C GLY A 131 0.24 10.84 4.34
N VAL A 132 -0.21 9.73 4.91
CA VAL A 132 -1.44 9.66 5.72
C VAL A 132 -1.09 9.23 7.14
N ARG A 133 -1.83 9.71 8.13
CA ARG A 133 -1.61 9.34 9.53
C ARG A 133 -1.93 7.86 9.72
N PHE A 134 -1.08 7.15 10.45
CA PHE A 134 -1.34 5.74 10.74
C PHE A 134 -2.68 5.54 11.45
N TRP A 135 -2.91 6.26 12.55
CA TRP A 135 -4.17 6.22 13.31
C TRP A 135 -4.96 7.53 13.14
N PRO A 136 -6.15 7.51 12.52
CA PRO A 136 -7.00 8.67 12.35
C PRO A 136 -7.89 8.86 13.59
N GLY A 137 -7.44 9.62 14.59
CA GLY A 137 -8.28 9.86 15.77
C GLY A 137 -7.61 10.72 16.83
N LYS A 138 -8.29 10.86 17.97
CA LYS A 138 -7.71 11.48 19.17
C LYS A 138 -6.68 10.51 19.75
N GLY A 139 -5.41 10.85 19.60
CA GLY A 139 -4.29 10.07 20.11
C GLY A 139 -2.95 10.76 19.85
N GLU A 140 -1.92 10.33 20.56
CA GLU A 140 -0.56 10.90 20.45
C GLU A 140 0.21 10.40 19.21
N ILE A 141 -0.29 9.36 18.55
CA ILE A 141 0.37 8.74 17.40
C ILE A 141 0.20 9.64 16.17
N ARG A 142 1.21 10.48 15.91
CA ARG A 142 1.21 11.45 14.80
C ARG A 142 2.04 11.03 13.59
N PHE A 143 2.71 9.87 13.63
CA PHE A 143 3.55 9.47 12.51
C PHE A 143 2.70 9.19 11.24
N GLN A 144 3.29 9.54 10.10
CA GLN A 144 2.69 9.37 8.79
C GLN A 144 3.32 8.16 8.09
N LEU A 145 2.53 7.51 7.26
CA LEU A 145 2.98 6.45 6.37
C LEU A 145 2.72 6.88 4.93
N TRP A 146 3.68 6.58 4.06
CA TRP A 146 3.55 6.80 2.62
C TRP A 146 3.18 5.48 1.93
N TYR A 147 2.78 5.59 0.66
CA TYR A 147 2.34 4.45 -0.14
C TYR A 147 3.34 3.28 -0.13
N THR A 148 4.64 3.58 -0.22
CA THR A 148 5.70 2.57 -0.19
C THR A 148 5.77 1.81 1.14
N ASP A 149 5.46 2.45 2.27
CA ASP A 149 5.46 1.77 3.56
C ASP A 149 4.35 0.73 3.64
N TYR A 150 3.18 1.04 3.08
CA TYR A 150 2.12 0.06 2.94
C TYR A 150 2.50 -1.09 1.99
N ILE A 151 3.16 -0.79 0.86
CA ILE A 151 3.67 -1.86 -0.01
C ILE A 151 4.65 -2.77 0.74
N ARG A 152 5.55 -2.20 1.55
CA ARG A 152 6.45 -3.00 2.39
C ARG A 152 5.68 -3.90 3.33
N LEU A 153 4.64 -3.39 3.98
CA LEU A 153 3.76 -4.19 4.84
C LEU A 153 3.09 -5.34 4.07
N VAL A 154 2.59 -5.09 2.86
CA VAL A 154 2.01 -6.15 2.01
C VAL A 154 3.07 -7.18 1.62
N LEU A 155 4.28 -6.74 1.24
CA LEU A 155 5.38 -7.64 0.92
C LEU A 155 5.79 -8.50 2.12
N TYR A 156 5.76 -7.96 3.34
CA TYR A 156 6.03 -8.75 4.56
C TYR A 156 5.03 -9.91 4.77
N LEU A 157 3.83 -9.82 4.22
CA LEU A 157 2.82 -10.88 4.30
C LEU A 157 3.03 -11.98 3.23
N VAL A 158 3.86 -11.73 2.22
CA VAL A 158 4.14 -12.72 1.17
C VAL A 158 5.26 -13.66 1.62
N PRO A 159 5.12 -14.99 1.50
CA PRO A 159 6.17 -15.94 1.84
C PRO A 159 7.48 -15.63 1.11
N ARG A 160 8.61 -15.75 1.83
CA ARG A 160 9.94 -15.42 1.28
C ARG A 160 10.25 -16.19 -0.01
N ALA A 161 9.95 -17.49 -0.06
CA ALA A 161 10.17 -18.31 -1.25
C ALA A 161 9.40 -17.76 -2.46
N THR A 162 8.14 -17.37 -2.27
CA THR A 162 7.30 -16.77 -3.30
C THR A 162 7.82 -15.40 -3.75
N LEU A 163 8.30 -14.57 -2.83
CA LEU A 163 8.93 -13.30 -3.18
C LEU A 163 10.20 -13.51 -4.02
N VAL A 164 11.07 -14.43 -3.62
CA VAL A 164 12.30 -14.74 -4.36
C VAL A 164 11.98 -15.24 -5.76
N GLU A 165 11.00 -16.15 -5.90
CA GLU A 165 10.56 -16.66 -7.20
C GLU A 165 10.01 -15.53 -8.10
N ARG A 166 9.15 -14.65 -7.55
CA ARG A 166 8.60 -13.51 -8.30
C ARG A 166 9.69 -12.52 -8.70
N CYS A 167 10.66 -12.26 -7.83
CA CYS A 167 11.82 -11.44 -8.13
C CYS A 167 12.67 -12.05 -9.25
N ALA A 168 12.95 -13.36 -9.19
CA ALA A 168 13.72 -14.07 -10.21
C ALA A 168 13.06 -13.97 -11.59
N LYS A 169 11.76 -14.29 -11.67
CA LYS A 169 10.95 -14.15 -12.90
C LYS A 169 11.00 -12.74 -13.48
N ARG A 170 11.00 -11.71 -12.61
CA ARG A 170 11.13 -10.32 -13.07
C ARG A 170 12.53 -9.97 -13.57
N LEU A 171 13.57 -10.44 -12.89
CA LEU A 171 14.94 -10.23 -13.33
C LEU A 171 15.23 -10.95 -14.66
N GLU A 172 14.74 -12.18 -14.83
CA GLU A 172 14.83 -12.92 -16.08
C GLU A 172 14.19 -12.16 -17.24
N HIS A 173 13.00 -11.59 -17.03
CA HIS A 173 12.34 -10.78 -18.04
C HIS A 173 13.14 -9.52 -18.43
N LEU A 174 13.83 -8.90 -17.47
CA LEU A 174 14.59 -7.67 -17.70
C LEU A 174 15.96 -7.90 -18.33
N PHE A 175 16.63 -9.01 -17.96
CA PHE A 175 18.03 -9.27 -18.32
C PHE A 175 18.20 -10.46 -19.28
N GLY A 176 17.09 -11.08 -19.68
CA GLY A 176 16.94 -11.72 -20.98
C GLY A 176 17.75 -12.96 -21.29
N ASN A 177 18.69 -13.43 -20.45
CA ASN A 177 19.18 -14.83 -20.39
C ASN A 177 20.44 -15.10 -19.53
N THR A 178 21.04 -14.13 -18.83
CA THR A 178 22.15 -14.48 -17.91
C THR A 178 22.27 -13.52 -16.73
N LEU A 179 21.82 -13.96 -15.56
CA LEU A 179 22.09 -13.28 -14.30
C LEU A 179 23.37 -13.89 -13.71
N TYR A 180 24.45 -13.13 -13.69
CA TYR A 180 25.72 -13.57 -13.10
C TYR A 180 25.68 -13.34 -11.60
N THR A 181 25.65 -14.42 -10.81
CA THR A 181 25.71 -14.38 -9.34
C THR A 181 27.13 -14.45 -8.80
N ARG A 182 28.08 -14.86 -9.65
CA ARG A 182 29.49 -15.07 -9.31
C ARG A 182 30.39 -14.62 -10.46
N CYS A 183 31.47 -13.94 -10.11
CA CYS A 183 32.56 -13.64 -11.01
C CYS A 183 33.72 -14.60 -10.72
N LEU A 184 34.27 -15.20 -11.77
CA LEU A 184 35.42 -16.09 -11.72
C LEU A 184 36.49 -15.54 -12.66
N VAL A 185 37.60 -15.10 -12.09
CA VAL A 185 38.79 -14.70 -12.85
C VAL A 185 39.77 -15.85 -12.81
N ARG A 186 40.07 -16.43 -13.98
CA ARG A 186 41.12 -17.45 -14.13
C ARG A 186 42.27 -16.87 -14.93
N THR A 187 43.48 -17.09 -14.46
CA THR A 187 44.70 -16.76 -15.19
C THR A 187 45.75 -17.84 -14.97
N ARG A 188 46.70 -17.93 -15.89
CA ARG A 188 47.82 -18.87 -15.81
C ARG A 188 49.11 -18.06 -15.67
N TYR A 189 49.81 -18.24 -14.56
CA TYR A 189 51.06 -17.54 -14.28
C TYR A 189 52.13 -18.53 -13.85
N ALA A 190 53.30 -18.47 -14.50
CA ALA A 190 54.44 -19.36 -14.24
C ALA A 190 54.08 -20.86 -14.22
N GLY A 191 53.24 -21.31 -15.15
CA GLY A 191 52.81 -22.71 -15.26
C GLY A 191 51.77 -23.16 -14.21
N ARG A 192 51.35 -22.27 -13.30
CA ARG A 192 50.30 -22.52 -12.31
C ARG A 192 49.01 -21.84 -12.72
N ASP A 193 47.90 -22.56 -12.57
CA ASP A 193 46.56 -22.00 -12.78
C ASP A 193 46.10 -21.32 -11.48
N LEU A 194 45.79 -20.04 -11.57
CA LEU A 194 45.27 -19.23 -10.47
C LEU A 194 43.81 -18.87 -10.76
N ALA A 195 42.94 -19.10 -9.79
CA ALA A 195 41.54 -18.73 -9.87
C ALA A 195 41.16 -17.86 -8.66
N LEU A 196 40.61 -16.68 -8.93
CA LEU A 196 39.96 -15.84 -7.94
C LEU A 196 38.46 -15.89 -8.22
N SER A 197 37.65 -16.16 -7.20
CA SER A 197 36.20 -16.09 -7.34
C SER A 197 35.61 -15.21 -6.25
N GLY A 198 34.67 -14.36 -6.63
CA GLY A 198 33.87 -13.56 -5.71
C GLY A 198 32.43 -13.51 -6.19
N GLY A 199 31.47 -13.64 -5.27
CA GLY A 199 30.04 -13.66 -5.58
C GLY A 199 29.20 -13.51 -4.33
N TYR A 200 27.89 -13.39 -4.52
CA TYR A 200 26.93 -13.49 -3.42
C TYR A 200 26.64 -14.97 -3.18
N ASP A 201 27.26 -15.54 -2.15
CA ASP A 201 26.90 -16.88 -1.67
C ASP A 201 25.62 -16.76 -0.83
N GLY A 202 24.57 -17.49 -1.24
CA GLY A 202 23.32 -17.66 -0.50
C GLY A 202 23.38 -18.86 0.42
#